data_AF-V9UZH0-F1
#
_entry.id   AF-V9UZH0-F1
#
_cell.length_a   1.000
_cell.length_b   1.000
_cell.length_c   1.000
_cell.angle_alpha   90.00
_cell.angle_beta   90.00
_cell.angle_gamma   90.00
#
_symmetry.space_group_name_H-M   'P 1'
#
loop_
_entity.id
_entity.type
_entity.pdbx_description
1 polymer ?
#
loop_
_entity_poly.entity_id
_entity_poly.type
_entity_poly.pdbx_seq_one_letter_code
_entity_poly.pdbx_strand_id
1 'polypeptide(L)'
;MYDDYVTNPSTYMALEQLFLDAFIKIISERNNQEEYTAPFYRTTYNNGQSFGDANPIFSARNAKHKNIIRIIIDEDESEISTAYKNTEHGVETIVFGGISNFPELIASLDKWAKIS
;
A
#
# COMPACT_ATOMS: atom_id res chain seq x y z
N MET A 1 12.68 -9.91 9.89
CA MET A 1 11.56 -10.88 10.08
C MET A 1 10.66 -10.93 8.86
N TYR A 2 10.69 -9.92 7.96
CA TYR A 2 9.92 -9.97 6.72
C TYR A 2 10.79 -10.24 5.47
N ASP A 3 12.06 -10.56 5.68
CA ASP A 3 13.09 -10.61 4.64
C ASP A 3 12.91 -11.78 3.65
N ASP A 4 11.91 -12.65 3.88
CA ASP A 4 11.53 -13.75 3.01
C ASP A 4 10.17 -13.53 2.31
N TYR A 5 9.57 -12.33 2.38
CA TYR A 5 8.21 -12.07 1.89
C TYR A 5 8.00 -12.37 0.40
N VAL A 6 9.04 -12.28 -0.43
CA VAL A 6 8.96 -12.64 -1.86
C VAL A 6 8.72 -14.15 -2.04
N THR A 7 9.26 -14.98 -1.16
CA THR A 7 9.23 -16.45 -1.26
C THR A 7 8.30 -17.12 -0.26
N ASN A 8 7.88 -16.40 0.78
CA ASN A 8 7.04 -16.88 1.87
C ASN A 8 5.66 -16.17 1.87
N PRO A 9 4.61 -16.87 1.43
CA PRO A 9 3.25 -16.31 1.39
C PRO A 9 2.73 -15.85 2.76
N SER A 10 3.13 -16.50 3.86
CA SER A 10 2.70 -16.10 5.19
C SER A 10 3.33 -14.77 5.61
N THR A 11 4.61 -14.57 5.28
CA THR A 11 5.30 -13.30 5.51
C THR A 11 4.68 -12.18 4.68
N TYR A 12 4.38 -12.45 3.41
CA TYR A 12 3.69 -11.50 2.52
C TYR A 12 2.32 -11.09 3.10
N MET A 13 1.47 -12.06 3.47
CA MET A 13 0.15 -11.79 4.06
C MET A 13 0.25 -11.01 5.37
N ALA A 14 1.26 -11.29 6.20
CA ALA A 14 1.49 -10.54 7.43
C ALA A 14 1.83 -9.06 7.16
N LEU A 15 2.63 -8.78 6.13
CA LEU A 15 2.91 -7.41 5.70
C LEU A 15 1.64 -6.72 5.14
N GLU A 16 0.87 -7.39 4.29
CA GLU A 16 -0.40 -6.83 3.78
C GLU A 16 -1.34 -6.46 4.94
N GLN A 17 -1.47 -7.35 5.92
CA GLN A 17 -2.31 -7.12 7.09
C GLN A 17 -1.81 -5.94 7.94
N LEU A 18 -0.49 -5.81 8.14
CA LEU A 18 0.08 -4.69 8.89
C LEU A 18 -0.23 -3.33 8.26
N PHE A 19 -0.10 -3.22 6.93
CA PHE A 19 -0.46 -1.98 6.24
C PHE A 19 -1.96 -1.72 6.26
N LEU A 20 -2.79 -2.77 6.13
CA LEU A 20 -4.23 -2.66 6.22
C LEU A 20 -4.69 -2.18 7.61
N ASP A 21 -4.15 -2.76 8.67
CA ASP A 21 -4.47 -2.37 10.05
C ASP A 21 -4.06 -0.93 10.33
N ALA A 22 -2.86 -0.53 9.88
CA ALA A 22 -2.40 0.85 9.98
C ALA A 22 -3.32 1.81 9.20
N PHE A 23 -3.71 1.44 7.99
CA PHE A 23 -4.63 2.23 7.18
C PHE A 23 -5.99 2.41 7.86
N ILE A 24 -6.59 1.31 8.33
CA ILE A 24 -7.88 1.33 9.03
C ILE A 24 -7.78 2.26 10.24
N LYS A 25 -6.71 2.18 11.03
CA LYS A 25 -6.48 3.09 12.15
C LYS A 25 -6.44 4.55 11.70
N ILE A 26 -5.67 4.86 10.66
CA ILE A 26 -5.53 6.23 10.12
C ILE A 26 -6.87 6.82 9.65
N ILE A 27 -7.73 6.01 9.03
CA ILE A 27 -9.05 6.49 8.56
C ILE A 27 -10.13 6.39 9.64
N SER A 28 -9.95 5.55 10.66
CA SER A 28 -10.93 5.38 11.74
C SER A 28 -11.15 6.67 12.54
N GLU A 29 -10.13 7.53 12.58
CA GLU A 29 -10.16 8.84 13.22
C GLU A 29 -10.87 9.92 12.36
N ARG A 30 -11.45 9.53 11.22
CA ARG A 30 -12.06 10.45 10.23
C ARG A 30 -13.54 10.17 10.02
N ASN A 31 -14.27 11.23 9.64
CA ASN A 31 -15.72 11.20 9.42
C ASN A 31 -16.14 10.73 8.01
N ASN A 32 -15.22 10.26 7.17
CA ASN A 32 -15.48 9.96 5.75
C ASN A 32 -14.90 8.60 5.30
N GLN A 33 -14.95 7.60 6.18
CA GLN A 33 -14.37 6.28 5.93
C GLN A 33 -14.97 5.60 4.69
N GLU A 34 -16.25 5.85 4.40
CA GLU A 34 -16.96 5.32 3.24
C GLU A 34 -16.40 5.79 1.89
N GLU A 35 -15.59 6.85 1.87
CA GLU A 35 -14.94 7.37 0.67
C GLU A 35 -13.65 6.58 0.32
N TYR A 36 -13.19 5.72 1.23
CA TYR A 36 -11.96 4.95 1.08
C TYR A 36 -12.23 3.49 0.71
N THR A 37 -11.38 2.93 -0.15
CA THR A 37 -11.40 1.51 -0.52
C THR A 37 -9.99 0.94 -0.42
N ALA A 38 -9.81 -0.13 0.37
CA ALA A 38 -8.57 -0.88 0.49
C ALA A 38 -8.88 -2.38 0.71
N PRO A 39 -8.08 -3.32 0.15
CA PRO A 39 -7.09 -3.08 -0.89
C PRO A 39 -7.76 -2.66 -2.22
N PHE A 40 -7.20 -1.67 -2.92
CA PHE A 40 -7.76 -1.20 -4.20
C PHE A 40 -7.33 -2.08 -5.38
N TYR A 41 -6.03 -2.29 -5.54
CA TYR A 41 -5.49 -3.33 -6.42
C TYR A 41 -5.50 -4.65 -5.66
N ARG A 42 -6.29 -5.62 -6.13
CA ARG A 42 -6.22 -7.00 -5.66
C ARG A 42 -5.16 -7.73 -6.48
N THR A 43 -4.16 -8.26 -5.79
CA THR A 43 -2.95 -8.87 -6.35
C THR A 43 -3.00 -10.41 -6.31
N THR A 44 -4.21 -10.97 -6.37
CA THR A 44 -4.41 -12.41 -6.52
C THR A 44 -4.63 -12.76 -7.98
N TYR A 45 -3.97 -13.81 -8.45
CA TYR A 45 -4.38 -14.52 -9.66
C TYR A 45 -5.84 -14.97 -9.57
N ASN A 46 -6.46 -15.31 -10.71
CA ASN A 46 -7.82 -15.87 -10.75
C ASN A 46 -8.01 -17.16 -9.92
N ASN A 47 -6.91 -17.81 -9.51
CA ASN A 47 -6.91 -18.98 -8.62
C ASN A 47 -6.69 -18.62 -7.12
N GLY A 48 -6.62 -17.34 -6.77
CA GLY A 48 -6.42 -16.86 -5.40
C GLY A 48 -4.95 -16.80 -4.94
N GLN A 49 -3.99 -17.22 -5.78
CA GLN A 49 -2.57 -17.18 -5.40
C GLN A 49 -2.02 -15.74 -5.55
N SER A 50 -1.27 -15.26 -4.55
CA SER A 50 -0.61 -13.95 -4.62
C SER A 50 0.52 -13.99 -5.65
N PHE A 51 0.56 -13.03 -6.57
CA PHE A 51 1.72 -12.84 -7.44
C PHE A 51 2.71 -11.94 -6.68
N GLY A 52 3.87 -12.47 -6.28
CA GLY A 52 4.80 -11.75 -5.39
C GLY A 52 5.69 -10.73 -6.09
N ASP A 53 5.81 -10.79 -7.42
CA ASP A 53 6.77 -9.98 -8.18
C ASP A 53 6.11 -8.69 -8.70
N ALA A 54 6.70 -7.53 -8.37
CA ALA A 54 6.24 -6.18 -8.71
C ALA A 54 4.83 -5.75 -8.21
N ASN A 55 4.25 -6.50 -7.27
CA ASN A 55 2.92 -6.19 -6.73
C ASN A 55 3.01 -5.27 -5.50
N PRO A 56 2.06 -4.32 -5.37
CA PRO A 56 2.00 -3.51 -4.18
C PRO A 56 1.61 -4.37 -2.98
N ILE A 57 2.38 -4.25 -1.90
CA ILE A 57 2.04 -4.86 -0.60
C ILE A 57 0.79 -4.21 0.00
N PHE A 58 0.46 -2.99 -0.43
CA PHE A 58 -0.75 -2.30 -0.04
C PHE A 58 -1.21 -1.33 -1.11
N SER A 59 -2.52 -1.17 -1.24
CA SER A 59 -3.09 -0.10 -2.04
C SER A 59 -4.42 0.39 -1.50
N ALA A 60 -4.67 1.68 -1.60
CA ALA A 60 -5.93 2.28 -1.23
C ALA A 60 -6.35 3.34 -2.24
N ARG A 61 -7.65 3.57 -2.35
CA ARG A 61 -8.25 4.62 -3.16
C ARG A 61 -9.14 5.49 -2.30
N ASN A 62 -9.05 6.80 -2.51
CA ASN A 62 -10.04 7.78 -2.09
C ASN A 62 -10.90 8.17 -3.29
N ALA A 63 -12.18 7.81 -3.26
CA ALA A 63 -13.09 8.00 -4.37
C ALA A 63 -13.46 9.48 -4.58
N LYS A 64 -13.52 10.27 -3.51
CA LYS A 64 -13.90 11.70 -3.55
C LYS A 64 -12.85 12.55 -4.26
N HIS A 65 -11.60 12.39 -3.88
CA HIS A 65 -10.49 13.15 -4.45
C HIS A 65 -9.88 12.50 -5.68
N LYS A 66 -10.36 11.30 -6.06
CA LYS A 66 -9.81 10.51 -7.16
C LYS A 66 -8.30 10.35 -7.01
N ASN A 67 -7.88 9.91 -5.83
CA ASN A 67 -6.48 9.65 -5.52
C ASN A 67 -6.31 8.19 -5.13
N ILE A 68 -5.16 7.63 -5.48
CA ILE A 68 -4.80 6.24 -5.19
C ILE A 68 -3.40 6.26 -4.55
N ILE A 69 -3.16 5.37 -3.59
CA ILE A 69 -1.82 5.07 -3.09
C ILE A 69 -1.49 3.61 -3.34
N ARG A 70 -0.22 3.36 -3.66
CA ARG A 70 0.40 2.04 -3.71
C ARG A 70 1.67 2.08 -2.88
N ILE A 71 1.83 1.09 -2.01
CA ILE A 71 3.08 0.82 -1.32
C ILE A 71 3.72 -0.40 -1.97
N ILE A 72 4.95 -0.27 -2.44
CA ILE A 72 5.74 -1.35 -3.04
C ILE A 72 6.97 -1.54 -2.17
N ILE A 73 7.20 -2.77 -1.71
CA ILE A 73 8.42 -3.13 -1.01
C ILE A 73 9.38 -3.74 -2.02
N ASP A 74 10.60 -3.23 -2.03
CA ASP A 74 11.71 -3.71 -2.86
C ASP A 74 12.90 -4.03 -1.95
N GLU A 75 13.45 -5.24 -2.05
CA GLU A 75 14.55 -5.74 -1.20
C GLU A 75 15.86 -4.99 -1.44
N ASP A 76 16.06 -4.46 -2.65
CA ASP A 76 17.27 -3.73 -3.04
C ASP A 76 17.20 -2.24 -2.68
N GLU A 77 16.02 -1.74 -2.28
CA GLU A 77 15.82 -0.34 -1.90
C GLU A 77 16.09 -0.11 -0.41
N SER A 78 17.00 0.80 -0.12
CA SER A 78 17.30 1.24 1.26
C SER A 78 16.73 2.62 1.58
N GLU A 79 16.25 3.34 0.55
CA GLU A 79 15.67 4.66 0.65
C GLU A 79 14.21 4.65 0.20
N ILE A 80 13.43 5.60 0.72
CA ILE A 80 12.08 5.81 0.21
C ILE A 80 12.13 6.67 -1.05
N SER A 81 11.43 6.22 -2.07
CA SER A 81 11.13 7.03 -3.24
C SER A 81 9.62 7.15 -3.46
N THR A 82 9.18 8.21 -4.11
CA THR A 82 7.77 8.42 -4.45
C THR A 82 7.64 8.84 -5.91
N ALA A 83 6.80 8.13 -6.64
CA ALA A 83 6.43 8.45 -8.01
C ALA A 83 4.95 8.82 -8.09
N TYR A 84 4.61 9.63 -9.10
CA TYR A 84 3.25 10.04 -9.37
C TYR A 84 2.85 9.65 -10.78
N LYS A 85 1.64 9.12 -10.93
CA LYS A 85 1.11 8.70 -12.23
C LYS A 85 -0.35 9.12 -12.37
N ASN A 86 -0.69 9.75 -13.49
CA ASN A 86 -2.09 10.00 -13.84
C ASN A 86 -2.68 8.74 -14.47
N THR A 87 -3.82 8.29 -13.97
CA THR A 87 -4.57 7.16 -14.51
C THR A 87 -6.04 7.52 -14.71
N GLU A 88 -6.79 6.66 -15.39
CA GLU A 88 -8.24 6.85 -15.60
C GLU A 88 -9.04 6.92 -14.29
N HIS A 89 -8.49 6.36 -13.21
CA HIS A 89 -9.12 6.33 -11.90
C HIS A 89 -8.72 7.49 -10.98
N GLY A 90 -7.72 8.29 -11.36
CA GLY A 90 -7.19 9.33 -10.49
C GLY A 90 -5.68 9.59 -10.61
N VAL A 91 -5.15 10.30 -9.61
CA VAL A 91 -3.70 10.44 -9.42
C VAL A 91 -3.21 9.31 -8.49
N GLU A 92 -2.32 8.47 -9.00
CA GLU A 92 -1.63 7.44 -8.24
C GLU A 92 -0.35 8.00 -7.60
N THR A 93 -0.24 7.84 -6.28
CA THR A 93 0.99 8.01 -5.52
C THR A 93 1.59 6.63 -5.27
N ILE A 94 2.77 6.38 -5.82
CA ILE A 94 3.46 5.09 -5.68
C ILE A 94 4.66 5.33 -4.77
N VAL A 95 4.68 4.69 -3.61
CA VAL A 95 5.76 4.79 -2.62
C VAL A 95 6.54 3.49 -2.66
N PHE A 96 7.84 3.60 -2.89
CA PHE A 96 8.79 2.49 -2.85
C PHE A 96 9.66 2.59 -1.61
N GLY A 97 10.10 1.46 -1.08
CA GLY A 97 11.12 1.38 -0.04
C GLY A 97 11.34 -0.06 0.40
N GLY A 98 12.40 -0.30 1.15
CA GLY A 98 12.68 -1.61 1.74
C GLY A 98 11.88 -1.88 3.00
N ILE A 99 11.97 -3.12 3.50
CA ILE A 99 11.39 -3.54 4.78
C ILE A 99 11.92 -2.67 5.94
N SER A 100 13.18 -2.26 5.85
CA SER A 100 13.83 -1.36 6.82
C SER A 100 13.15 0.01 6.91
N ASN A 101 12.45 0.44 5.85
CA ASN A 101 11.75 1.72 5.77
C ASN A 101 10.28 1.64 6.21
N PHE A 102 9.87 0.56 6.89
CA PHE A 102 8.48 0.36 7.29
C PHE A 102 7.86 1.57 8.02
N PRO A 103 8.51 2.19 9.03
CA PRO A 103 7.96 3.39 9.68
C PRO A 103 7.69 4.55 8.71
N GLU A 104 8.59 4.77 7.76
CA GLU A 104 8.51 5.86 6.81
C GLU A 104 7.48 5.59 5.68
N LEU A 105 7.27 4.31 5.32
CA LEU A 105 6.19 3.89 4.44
C LEU A 105 4.82 4.15 5.08
N ILE A 106 4.67 3.85 6.38
CA ILE A 106 3.46 4.15 7.16
C ILE A 106 3.25 5.66 7.28
N ALA A 107 4.31 6.43 7.51
CA ALA A 107 4.22 7.90 7.54
C ALA A 107 3.77 8.48 6.18
N SER A 108 4.22 7.89 5.07
CA SER A 108 3.81 8.28 3.72
C SER A 108 2.33 7.97 3.48
N LEU A 109 1.84 6.83 3.97
CA LEU A 109 0.43 6.45 3.94
C LEU A 109 -0.44 7.42 4.74
N ASP A 110 -0.03 7.79 5.96
CA ASP A 110 -0.73 8.78 6.79
C ASP A 110 -0.78 10.15 6.10
N LYS A 111 0.35 10.60 5.54
CA LYS A 111 0.42 11.86 4.79
C LYS A 111 -0.52 11.84 3.58
N TRP A 112 -0.53 10.76 2.80
CA TRP A 112 -1.43 10.61 1.66
C TRP A 112 -2.90 10.65 2.08
N ALA A 113 -3.24 9.96 3.18
CA ALA A 113 -4.59 9.99 3.69
C ALA A 113 -4.99 11.42 4.10
N LYS A 114 -4.10 12.21 4.72
CA LYS A 114 -4.38 13.60 5.18
C LYS A 114 -4.63 14.62 4.08
N ILE A 115 -4.04 14.42 2.90
CA ILE A 115 -4.27 15.29 1.73
C ILE A 115 -5.46 14.82 0.86
N SER A 116 -6.04 13.68 1.23
CA SER A 116 -7.21 13.08 0.59
C SER A 116 -8.48 13.26 1.43
#